data_AF-L7LU04-F1
#
_entry.id   AF-L7LU04-F1
#
_cell.length_a   1.000
_cell.length_b   1.000
_cell.length_c   1.000
_cell.angle_alpha   90.00
_cell.angle_beta   90.00
_cell.angle_gamma   90.00
#
_symmetry.space_group_name_H-M   'P 1'
#
loop_
_entity.id
_entity.type
_entity.pdbx_description
1 polymer ?
#
loop_
_entity_poly.entity_id
_entity_poly.type
_entity_poly.pdbx_seq_one_letter_code
_entity_poly.pdbx_strand_id
1 'polypeptide(L)'
;MYEKAPGTCRMESQLYLEPHLFSQLTCARCYKYMPSLAFKNASRLTYCQGGWLCRGECGTECFQPYGNASDARILETFKKKFYAERWESCCLAARQCCREMLEDELAEPAAAEDGLHCPATWDGWTCYKNTPAATTVHKPCPAHAYFITEQPQCIKMSKKTCWENGTWFYSQEYGKEYTFYDCGSLEYHRSMTIFSIVLHSLSVVVLVPAIIIFSVYKQLQVHRIALHKNFCVAMVLYDISVILVDSVFILDHVNEEKNIRVNENPNLCKVLYTLSRYFRLCQYAWMFCEGFYLHRLITSAFAEQKSLLVFYVIGWGEKAFIISYRRCPVCCLKAFAPLACITPAACALLDRQQ
;
A
#
# COMPACT_ATOMS: atom_id res chain seq x y z
N MET A 1 8.24 -38.14 -3.20
CA MET A 1 9.30 -37.56 -2.37
C MET A 1 10.49 -37.31 -3.28
N TYR A 2 10.86 -36.04 -3.52
CA TYR A 2 12.12 -35.75 -4.21
C TYR A 2 13.23 -35.85 -3.15
N GLU A 3 14.09 -36.84 -3.30
CA GLU A 3 15.22 -37.07 -2.41
C GLU A 3 16.24 -35.93 -2.56
N LYS A 4 16.88 -35.51 -1.46
CA LYS A 4 17.86 -34.42 -1.48
C LYS A 4 19.08 -34.89 -2.28
N ALA A 5 19.31 -34.31 -3.46
CA ALA A 5 20.54 -34.51 -4.22
C ALA A 5 21.63 -33.51 -3.75
N PRO A 6 22.91 -33.91 -3.72
CA PRO A 6 23.99 -33.00 -3.32
C PRO A 6 24.10 -31.82 -4.28
N GLY A 7 24.38 -30.62 -3.75
CA GLY A 7 24.53 -29.42 -4.57
C GLY A 7 23.21 -28.84 -5.08
N THR A 8 22.08 -29.18 -4.44
CA THR A 8 20.75 -28.68 -4.82
C THR A 8 20.15 -27.75 -3.77
N CYS A 9 19.31 -26.83 -4.24
CA CYS A 9 18.62 -25.83 -3.43
C CYS A 9 17.13 -26.18 -3.29
N ARG A 10 16.59 -25.98 -2.09
CA ARG A 10 15.24 -26.41 -1.71
C ARG A 10 14.24 -25.26 -1.74
N MET A 11 13.04 -25.55 -2.24
CA MET A 11 11.89 -24.62 -2.20
C MET A 11 10.78 -25.09 -1.25
N GLU A 12 9.83 -24.21 -0.94
CA GLU A 12 8.61 -24.51 -0.14
C GLU A 12 7.73 -25.64 -0.68
N SER A 13 7.85 -25.97 -1.97
CA SER A 13 7.15 -27.08 -2.61
C SER A 13 7.87 -28.41 -2.39
N GLN A 14 8.88 -28.44 -1.51
CA GLN A 14 9.72 -29.60 -1.21
C GLN A 14 10.47 -30.13 -2.44
N LEU A 15 10.73 -29.24 -3.41
CA LEU A 15 11.47 -29.54 -4.62
C LEU A 15 12.93 -29.10 -4.44
N TYR A 16 13.83 -29.99 -4.82
CA TYR A 16 15.28 -29.75 -4.87
C TYR A 16 15.69 -29.51 -6.32
N LEU A 17 16.39 -28.40 -6.56
CA LEU A 17 16.76 -27.96 -7.91
C LEU A 17 18.24 -27.58 -7.95
N GLU A 18 18.88 -27.80 -9.09
CA GLU A 18 20.21 -27.25 -9.35
C GLU A 18 20.20 -25.72 -9.29
N PRO A 19 21.31 -25.06 -8.92
CA PRO A 19 21.33 -23.62 -8.66
C PRO A 19 20.86 -22.76 -9.84
N HIS A 20 21.18 -23.18 -11.08
CA HIS A 20 20.76 -22.45 -12.29
C HIS A 20 19.24 -22.51 -12.48
N LEU A 21 18.65 -23.72 -12.41
CA LEU A 21 17.21 -23.93 -12.56
C LEU A 21 16.42 -23.33 -11.39
N PHE A 22 16.97 -23.43 -10.18
CA PHE A 22 16.44 -22.77 -8.98
C PHE A 22 16.33 -21.26 -9.19
N SER A 23 17.39 -20.63 -9.71
CA SER A 23 17.40 -19.19 -9.99
C SER A 23 16.33 -18.80 -11.02
N GLN A 24 16.22 -19.54 -12.12
CA GLN A 24 15.23 -19.24 -13.16
C GLN A 24 13.79 -19.36 -12.64
N LEU A 25 13.50 -20.46 -11.94
CA LEU A 25 12.17 -20.73 -11.42
C LEU A 25 11.78 -19.73 -10.33
N THR A 26 12.66 -19.44 -9.37
CA THR A 26 12.40 -18.47 -8.30
C THR A 26 12.22 -17.06 -8.85
N CYS A 27 13.00 -16.65 -9.85
CA CYS A 27 12.82 -15.37 -10.52
C CYS A 27 11.48 -15.24 -11.26
N ALA A 28 11.05 -16.30 -11.96
CA ALA A 28 9.76 -16.33 -12.60
C ALA A 28 8.61 -16.25 -11.57
N ARG A 29 8.78 -16.89 -10.40
CA ARG A 29 7.83 -16.78 -9.29
C ARG A 29 7.81 -15.38 -8.68
N CYS A 30 8.98 -14.75 -8.49
CA CYS A 30 9.08 -13.35 -8.07
C CYS A 30 8.31 -12.42 -9.03
N TYR A 31 8.41 -12.66 -10.35
CA TYR A 31 7.65 -11.92 -11.35
C TYR A 31 6.13 -12.16 -11.22
N LYS A 32 5.72 -13.42 -11.02
CA LYS A 32 4.31 -13.78 -10.81
C LYS A 32 3.70 -13.06 -9.60
N TYR A 33 4.46 -12.91 -8.51
CA TYR A 33 4.02 -12.25 -7.29
C TYR A 33 3.86 -10.73 -7.41
N MET A 34 4.37 -10.11 -8.47
CA MET A 34 4.20 -8.67 -8.69
C MET A 34 2.73 -8.32 -8.94
N PRO A 35 2.23 -7.22 -8.35
CA PRO A 35 0.85 -6.78 -8.55
C PRO A 35 0.63 -6.31 -9.99
N SER A 36 -0.60 -6.38 -10.49
CA SER A 36 -0.95 -5.99 -11.87
C SER A 36 -0.55 -4.55 -12.21
N LEU A 37 -0.59 -3.64 -11.23
CA LEU A 37 -0.19 -2.24 -11.35
C LEU A 37 1.30 -2.01 -11.64
N ALA A 38 2.15 -3.02 -11.41
CA ALA A 38 3.59 -2.95 -11.66
C ALA A 38 3.91 -2.91 -13.15
N PHE A 39 2.99 -3.39 -13.99
CA PHE A 39 3.17 -3.58 -15.43
C PHE A 39 2.53 -2.46 -16.26
N LYS A 40 3.08 -2.21 -17.45
CA LYS A 40 2.41 -1.39 -18.47
C LYS A 40 1.14 -2.11 -18.95
N ASN A 41 0.16 -1.36 -19.47
CA ASN A 41 -1.11 -1.93 -19.94
C ASN A 41 -0.88 -3.10 -20.90
N ALA A 42 -1.50 -4.25 -20.61
CA ALA A 42 -1.42 -5.49 -21.39
C ALA A 42 0.00 -6.06 -21.63
N SER A 43 1.02 -5.62 -20.88
CA SER A 43 2.40 -6.10 -21.05
C SER A 43 2.81 -7.22 -20.09
N ARG A 44 1.94 -7.58 -19.14
CA ARG A 44 2.24 -8.61 -18.13
C ARG A 44 2.38 -9.98 -18.80
N LEU A 45 3.56 -10.58 -18.69
CA LEU A 45 3.82 -11.95 -19.12
C LEU A 45 3.10 -12.98 -18.24
N THR A 46 2.68 -14.07 -18.87
CA THR A 46 2.05 -15.22 -18.23
C THR A 46 3.12 -16.14 -17.65
N TYR A 47 2.97 -16.52 -16.38
CA TYR A 47 3.83 -17.51 -15.75
C TYR A 47 3.43 -18.92 -16.19
N CYS A 48 4.39 -19.66 -16.73
CA CYS A 48 4.21 -21.02 -17.24
C CYS A 48 5.02 -22.04 -16.41
N GLN A 49 4.71 -23.32 -16.60
CA GLN A 49 5.42 -24.40 -15.92
C GLN A 49 6.92 -24.37 -16.25
N GLY A 50 7.76 -24.79 -15.31
CA GLY A 50 9.21 -24.79 -15.49
C GLY A 50 9.90 -23.42 -15.39
N GLY A 51 9.18 -22.37 -14.99
CA GLY A 51 9.79 -21.04 -14.76
C GLY A 51 9.88 -20.17 -16.02
N TRP A 52 9.06 -20.44 -17.03
CA TRP A 52 8.99 -19.64 -18.24
C TRP A 52 8.00 -18.47 -18.08
N LEU A 53 8.35 -17.30 -18.63
CA LEU A 53 7.49 -16.14 -18.72
C LEU A 53 7.16 -15.89 -20.20
N CYS A 54 5.91 -16.09 -20.61
CA CYS A 54 5.49 -16.03 -22.01
C CYS A 54 4.56 -14.86 -22.30
N ARG A 55 4.58 -14.35 -23.53
CA ARG A 55 3.59 -13.36 -23.98
C ARG A 55 2.33 -14.09 -24.46
N GLY A 56 1.22 -13.86 -23.77
CA GLY A 56 -0.05 -14.51 -24.07
C GLY A 56 -0.10 -15.93 -23.50
N GLU A 57 -0.28 -16.92 -24.36
CA GLU A 57 -0.37 -18.33 -23.97
C GLU A 57 1.01 -18.95 -23.71
N CYS A 58 1.04 -20.04 -22.95
CA CYS A 58 2.28 -20.76 -22.68
C CYS A 58 2.79 -21.41 -23.97
N GLY A 59 4.02 -21.08 -24.37
CA GLY A 59 4.67 -21.61 -25.58
C GLY A 59 4.94 -20.55 -26.65
N THR A 60 4.31 -19.38 -26.58
CA THR A 60 4.56 -18.26 -27.52
C THR A 60 5.44 -17.19 -26.88
N GLU A 61 6.55 -16.84 -27.55
CA GLU A 61 7.49 -15.78 -27.12
C GLU A 61 7.84 -15.86 -25.62
N CYS A 62 8.49 -16.94 -25.21
CA CYS A 62 8.82 -17.23 -23.82
C CYS A 62 10.26 -16.82 -23.46
N PHE A 63 10.42 -16.33 -22.24
CA PHE A 63 11.69 -15.88 -21.68
C PHE A 63 11.97 -16.62 -20.37
N GLN A 64 13.22 -17.04 -20.16
CA GLN A 64 13.69 -17.53 -18.87
C GLN A 64 14.35 -16.39 -18.11
N PRO A 65 13.78 -15.95 -16.98
CA PRO A 65 14.35 -14.86 -16.20
C PRO A 65 15.58 -15.31 -15.42
N TYR A 66 16.53 -14.39 -15.22
CA TYR A 66 17.65 -14.57 -14.29
C TYR A 66 17.71 -13.47 -13.22
N GLY A 67 17.01 -12.35 -13.41
CA GLY A 67 16.95 -11.22 -12.50
C GLY A 67 18.17 -10.32 -12.60
N ASN A 68 18.59 -10.00 -13.82
CA ASN A 68 19.72 -9.12 -14.13
C ASN A 68 19.47 -8.31 -15.41
N ALA A 69 20.44 -7.48 -15.80
CA ALA A 69 20.34 -6.63 -16.98
C ALA A 69 20.18 -7.39 -18.32
N SER A 70 20.45 -8.70 -18.38
CA SER A 70 20.19 -9.48 -19.60
C SER A 70 18.70 -9.71 -19.87
N ASP A 71 17.84 -9.52 -18.86
CA ASP A 71 16.39 -9.70 -18.98
C ASP A 71 15.68 -8.46 -19.55
N ALA A 72 16.27 -7.78 -20.54
CA ALA A 72 15.77 -6.51 -21.08
C ALA A 72 14.29 -6.58 -21.48
N ARG A 73 13.85 -7.69 -22.10
CA ARG A 73 12.45 -7.91 -22.51
C ARG A 73 11.46 -8.01 -21.35
N ILE A 74 11.90 -8.57 -20.23
CA ILE A 74 11.09 -8.67 -19.01
C ILE A 74 11.10 -7.32 -18.29
N LEU A 75 12.26 -6.65 -18.25
CA LEU A 75 12.39 -5.32 -17.66
C LEU A 75 11.53 -4.27 -18.37
N GLU A 76 11.37 -4.39 -19.69
CA GLU A 76 10.50 -3.53 -20.52
C GLU A 76 9.02 -3.59 -20.13
N THR A 77 8.54 -4.67 -19.49
CA THR A 77 7.14 -4.82 -19.09
C THR A 77 6.77 -3.97 -17.87
N PHE A 78 7.75 -3.63 -17.03
CA PHE A 78 7.50 -2.82 -15.85
C PHE A 78 7.19 -1.36 -16.21
N LYS A 79 6.23 -0.79 -15.48
CA LYS A 79 5.78 0.60 -15.66
C LYS A 79 6.79 1.62 -15.14
N LYS A 80 7.47 1.30 -14.03
CA LYS A 80 8.45 2.17 -13.36
C LYS A 80 9.68 1.34 -12.98
N LYS A 81 10.86 1.98 -12.99
CA LYS A 81 12.13 1.38 -12.56
C LYS A 81 12.04 0.77 -11.15
N PHE A 82 11.30 1.42 -10.25
CA PHE A 82 11.04 0.93 -8.90
C PHE A 82 10.52 -0.52 -8.85
N TYR A 83 9.58 -0.90 -9.72
CA TYR A 83 9.05 -2.28 -9.73
C TYR A 83 10.06 -3.29 -10.26
N ALA A 84 10.82 -2.90 -11.28
CA ALA A 84 11.89 -3.72 -11.81
C ALA A 84 12.97 -3.98 -10.75
N GLU A 85 13.40 -2.95 -10.02
CA GLU A 85 14.37 -3.07 -8.92
C GLU A 85 13.88 -4.00 -7.80
N ARG A 86 12.59 -3.96 -7.45
CA ARG A 86 11.99 -4.88 -6.46
C ARG A 86 12.00 -6.32 -6.97
N TRP A 87 11.74 -6.54 -8.26
CA TRP A 87 11.78 -7.87 -8.86
C TRP A 87 13.21 -8.43 -8.88
N GLU A 88 14.18 -7.63 -9.32
CA GLU A 88 15.61 -7.98 -9.30
C GLU A 88 16.09 -8.28 -7.87
N SER A 89 15.67 -7.48 -6.88
CA SER A 89 15.96 -7.72 -5.46
C SER A 89 15.42 -9.07 -4.98
N CYS A 90 14.22 -9.47 -5.39
CA CYS A 90 13.65 -10.79 -5.06
C CYS A 90 14.47 -11.92 -5.66
N CYS A 91 14.86 -11.79 -6.93
CA CYS A 91 15.74 -12.72 -7.64
C CYS A 91 17.12 -12.87 -6.97
N LEU A 92 17.73 -11.74 -6.58
CA LEU A 92 19.00 -11.71 -5.87
C LEU A 92 18.90 -12.42 -4.51
N ALA A 93 17.84 -12.13 -3.74
CA ALA A 93 17.62 -12.77 -2.45
C ALA A 93 17.44 -14.30 -2.57
N ALA A 94 16.73 -14.76 -3.60
CA ALA A 94 16.58 -16.20 -3.86
C ALA A 94 17.92 -16.87 -4.17
N ARG A 95 18.73 -16.27 -5.05
CA ARG A 95 20.07 -16.79 -5.38
C ARG A 95 21.00 -16.81 -4.18
N GLN A 96 20.96 -15.74 -3.37
CA GLN A 96 21.74 -15.68 -2.13
C GLN A 96 21.32 -16.78 -1.17
N CYS A 97 20.02 -17.03 -1.03
CA CYS A 97 19.51 -18.14 -0.22
C CYS A 97 20.02 -19.50 -0.70
N CYS A 98 19.99 -19.75 -2.00
CA CYS A 98 20.51 -20.99 -2.58
C CYS A 98 22.02 -21.13 -2.30
N ARG A 99 22.79 -20.05 -2.44
CA ARG A 99 24.20 -20.06 -2.08
C ARG A 99 24.43 -20.41 -0.61
N GLU A 100 23.68 -19.79 0.30
CA GLU A 100 23.75 -20.11 1.74
C GLU A 100 23.43 -21.59 2.03
N MET A 101 22.44 -22.17 1.35
CA MET A 101 22.14 -23.61 1.50
C MET A 101 23.29 -24.52 1.08
N LEU A 102 24.01 -24.15 0.01
CA LEU A 102 25.13 -24.91 -0.51
C LEU A 102 26.38 -24.74 0.36
N GLU A 103 26.62 -23.52 0.85
CA GLU A 103 27.70 -23.23 1.79
C GLU A 103 27.49 -23.97 3.11
N ASP A 104 26.26 -23.97 3.65
CA ASP A 104 25.89 -24.72 4.85
C ASP A 104 26.00 -26.25 4.65
N GLU A 105 25.89 -26.75 3.42
CA GLU A 105 26.11 -28.18 3.08
C GLU A 105 27.60 -28.55 3.00
N LEU A 106 28.46 -27.61 2.58
CA LEU A 106 29.91 -27.80 2.45
C LEU A 106 30.67 -27.54 3.75
N ALA A 107 30.12 -26.70 4.63
CA ALA A 107 30.65 -26.53 5.98
C ALA A 107 30.52 -27.86 6.72
N GLU A 108 31.65 -28.50 7.06
CA GLU A 108 31.65 -29.68 7.92
C GLU A 108 30.79 -29.41 9.17
N PRO A 109 30.03 -30.41 9.66
CA PRO A 109 29.08 -30.22 10.74
C PRO A 109 29.83 -29.74 11.99
N ALA A 110 29.89 -28.42 12.19
CA ALA A 110 30.40 -27.80 13.39
C ALA A 110 29.41 -28.12 14.51
N ALA A 111 29.58 -29.30 15.11
CA ALA A 111 28.64 -29.94 16.00
C ALA A 111 27.22 -29.94 15.41
N ALA A 112 26.88 -30.99 14.63
CA ALA A 112 25.47 -31.30 14.43
C ALA A 112 24.85 -31.46 15.83
N GLU A 113 24.12 -30.43 16.30
CA GLU A 113 23.32 -30.58 17.51
C GLU A 113 22.37 -31.74 17.23
N ASP A 114 22.57 -32.81 17.99
CA ASP A 114 21.88 -34.08 17.91
C ASP A 114 20.39 -33.83 18.17
N GLY A 115 19.65 -33.58 17.09
CA GLY A 115 18.31 -33.04 17.14
C GLY A 115 17.66 -33.12 15.78
N LEU A 116 16.33 -33.16 15.75
CA LEU A 116 15.57 -33.13 14.52
C LEU A 116 15.45 -31.67 14.07
N HIS A 117 15.66 -31.38 12.77
CA HIS A 117 15.60 -30.02 12.24
C HIS A 117 14.74 -29.97 10.97
N CYS A 118 14.06 -28.85 10.76
CA CYS A 118 13.49 -28.51 9.47
C CYS A 118 14.59 -28.05 8.50
N PRO A 119 14.59 -28.55 7.26
CA PRO A 119 15.63 -28.22 6.28
C PRO A 119 15.53 -26.76 5.80
N ALA A 120 16.66 -26.15 5.47
CA ALA A 120 16.72 -24.83 4.87
C ALA A 120 15.87 -24.77 3.58
N THR A 121 15.14 -23.68 3.38
CA THR A 121 14.17 -23.56 2.29
C THR A 121 13.94 -22.11 1.87
N TRP A 122 13.73 -21.91 0.57
CA TRP A 122 13.23 -20.65 0.02
C TRP A 122 11.72 -20.70 -0.12
N ASP A 123 11.04 -19.75 0.51
CA ASP A 123 9.58 -19.73 0.56
C ASP A 123 8.90 -18.83 -0.48
N GLY A 124 9.68 -18.34 -1.43
CA GLY A 124 9.25 -17.40 -2.45
C GLY A 124 9.71 -15.98 -2.18
N TRP A 125 9.85 -15.55 -0.92
CA TRP A 125 10.22 -14.18 -0.55
C TRP A 125 11.42 -14.11 0.40
N THR A 126 11.56 -15.05 1.32
CA THR A 126 12.57 -15.06 2.40
C THR A 126 13.26 -16.42 2.49
N CYS A 127 14.56 -16.38 2.81
CA CYS A 127 15.33 -17.58 3.08
C CYS A 127 15.13 -18.05 4.52
N TYR A 128 14.85 -19.33 4.75
CA TYR A 128 14.87 -19.94 6.08
C TYR A 128 16.01 -20.96 6.15
N LYS A 129 16.81 -20.88 7.21
CA LYS A 129 17.92 -21.80 7.46
C LYS A 129 17.44 -23.08 8.16
N ASN A 130 18.33 -24.06 8.31
CA ASN A 130 18.07 -25.21 9.15
C ASN A 130 17.64 -24.76 10.54
N THR A 131 16.51 -25.28 11.01
CA THR A 131 15.81 -24.77 12.20
C THR A 131 15.41 -25.95 13.08
N PRO A 132 15.71 -25.97 14.39
CA PRO A 132 15.35 -27.08 15.27
C PRO A 132 13.85 -27.38 15.28
N ALA A 133 13.49 -28.66 15.42
CA ALA A 133 12.11 -29.11 15.55
C ALA A 133 11.40 -28.43 16.73
N ALA A 134 10.08 -28.29 16.62
CA ALA A 134 9.23 -27.62 17.61
C ALA A 134 9.52 -26.11 17.83
N THR A 135 10.29 -25.47 16.96
CA THR A 135 10.58 -24.03 17.06
C THR A 135 9.82 -23.19 16.03
N THR A 136 9.62 -21.92 16.34
CA THR A 136 9.07 -20.93 15.41
C THR A 136 10.11 -19.86 15.14
N VAL A 137 10.41 -19.63 13.87
CA VAL A 137 11.36 -18.61 13.42
C VAL A 137 10.61 -17.37 12.94
N HIS A 138 11.09 -16.23 13.42
CA HIS A 138 10.63 -14.92 13.00
C HIS A 138 11.71 -14.22 12.18
N LYS A 139 11.36 -13.66 11.02
CA LYS A 139 12.26 -12.86 10.19
C LYS A 139 11.63 -11.54 9.79
N PRO A 140 12.40 -10.47 9.63
CA PRO A 140 11.86 -9.23 9.08
C PRO A 140 11.40 -9.45 7.64
N CYS A 141 10.29 -8.81 7.29
CA CYS A 141 9.77 -8.79 5.93
C CYS A 141 10.81 -8.22 4.95
N PRO A 142 11.10 -8.90 3.84
CA PRO A 142 12.08 -8.42 2.89
C PRO A 142 11.60 -7.16 2.18
N ALA A 143 12.55 -6.30 1.81
CA ALA A 143 12.27 -5.05 1.12
C ALA A 143 11.46 -5.25 -0.16
N HIS A 144 11.75 -6.30 -0.93
CA HIS A 144 11.06 -6.61 -2.18
C HIS A 144 9.62 -7.09 -2.01
N ALA A 145 9.12 -7.35 -0.80
CA ALA A 145 7.71 -7.66 -0.57
C ALA A 145 6.81 -6.40 -0.59
N TYR A 146 7.38 -5.20 -0.47
CA TYR A 146 6.63 -3.94 -0.43
C TYR A 146 6.55 -3.27 -1.80
N PHE A 147 5.45 -3.53 -2.53
CA PHE A 147 5.24 -3.02 -3.89
C PHE A 147 4.52 -1.67 -3.96
N ILE A 148 3.73 -1.32 -2.95
CA ILE A 148 2.83 -0.14 -2.97
C ILE A 148 3.27 0.92 -1.96
N THR A 149 3.72 0.48 -0.80
CA THR A 149 4.16 1.35 0.29
C THR A 149 5.67 1.31 0.41
N GLU A 150 6.26 2.41 0.88
CA GLU A 150 7.60 2.34 1.45
C GLU A 150 7.63 1.35 2.62
N GLN A 151 8.82 0.87 2.99
CA GLN A 151 8.95 0.03 4.19
C GLN A 151 8.37 0.79 5.39
N PRO A 152 7.45 0.18 6.15
CA PRO A 152 6.88 0.84 7.30
C PRO A 152 7.97 1.15 8.34
N GLN A 153 7.79 2.25 9.08
CA GLN A 153 8.69 2.62 10.20
C GLN A 153 8.78 1.51 11.24
N CYS A 154 7.69 0.75 11.44
CA CYS A 154 7.67 -0.47 12.24
C CYS A 154 7.90 -1.69 11.34
N ILE A 155 9.03 -2.39 11.53
CA ILE A 155 9.39 -3.58 10.76
C ILE A 155 8.34 -4.67 11.00
N LYS A 156 7.65 -5.09 9.93
CA LYS A 156 6.76 -6.25 9.95
C LYS A 156 7.58 -7.53 9.90
N MET A 157 7.01 -8.61 10.42
CA MET A 157 7.70 -9.91 10.55
C MET A 157 6.96 -11.00 9.77
N SER A 158 7.71 -11.97 9.28
CA SER A 158 7.25 -13.26 8.81
C SER A 158 7.47 -14.31 9.90
N LYS A 159 6.56 -15.27 10.01
CA LYS A 159 6.59 -16.36 10.99
C LYS A 159 6.51 -17.69 10.26
N LYS A 160 7.48 -18.57 10.50
CA LYS A 160 7.48 -19.95 9.99
C LYS A 160 7.67 -20.93 11.13
N THR A 161 6.81 -21.94 11.19
CA THR A 161 6.79 -22.92 12.28
C THR A 161 7.38 -24.24 11.78
N CYS A 162 8.37 -24.75 12.51
CA CYS A 162 8.91 -26.09 12.35
C CYS A 162 8.19 -27.03 13.33
N TRP A 163 7.59 -28.11 12.83
CA TRP A 163 6.90 -29.09 13.66
C TRP A 163 7.88 -30.00 14.40
N GLU A 164 7.36 -30.72 15.40
CA GLU A 164 8.11 -31.71 16.18
C GLU A 164 8.65 -32.87 15.35
N ASN A 165 8.07 -33.12 14.17
CA ASN A 165 8.49 -34.15 13.23
C ASN A 165 9.59 -33.68 12.25
N GLY A 166 10.14 -32.48 12.41
CA GLY A 166 11.19 -31.94 11.53
C GLY A 166 10.70 -31.48 10.16
N THR A 167 9.39 -31.31 9.97
CA THR A 167 8.85 -30.71 8.74
C THR A 167 8.29 -29.33 8.98
N TRP A 168 8.39 -28.46 7.98
CA TRP A 168 7.75 -27.16 8.04
C TRP A 168 6.23 -27.31 8.08
N PHE A 169 5.55 -26.36 8.72
CA PHE A 169 4.10 -26.27 8.70
C PHE A 169 3.56 -26.29 7.27
N TYR A 170 2.69 -27.25 6.98
CA TYR A 170 2.12 -27.47 5.65
C TYR A 170 0.65 -27.01 5.62
N SER A 171 0.32 -26.10 4.71
CA SER A 171 -1.06 -25.68 4.52
C SER A 171 -1.75 -26.55 3.47
N GLN A 172 -2.84 -27.22 3.87
CA GLN A 172 -3.65 -28.03 2.97
C GLN A 172 -4.38 -27.19 1.90
N GLU A 173 -4.73 -25.95 2.24
CA GLU A 173 -5.40 -25.01 1.33
C GLU A 173 -4.51 -24.64 0.14
N TYR A 174 -3.21 -24.40 0.39
CA TYR A 174 -2.26 -23.97 -0.63
C TYR A 174 -1.39 -25.10 -1.20
N GLY A 175 -1.48 -26.31 -0.66
CA GLY A 175 -0.72 -27.48 -1.10
C GLY A 175 0.80 -27.30 -1.03
N LYS A 176 1.30 -26.58 -0.01
CA LYS A 176 2.73 -26.28 0.15
C LYS A 176 3.09 -25.92 1.59
N GLU A 177 4.39 -25.88 1.89
CA GLU A 177 4.89 -25.33 3.15
C GLU A 177 4.55 -23.84 3.24
N TYR A 178 3.91 -23.46 4.34
CA TYR A 178 3.32 -22.15 4.48
C TYR A 178 4.09 -21.27 5.47
N THR A 179 4.20 -19.99 5.14
CA THR A 179 4.84 -18.97 5.97
C THR A 179 3.84 -17.85 6.20
N PHE A 180 3.63 -17.49 7.46
CA PHE A 180 2.68 -16.45 7.84
C PHE A 180 3.37 -15.08 7.69
N TYR A 181 2.92 -14.28 6.74
CA TYR A 181 3.48 -12.97 6.45
C TYR A 181 2.56 -11.84 6.96
N ASP A 182 3.03 -11.04 7.93
CA ASP A 182 2.38 -9.78 8.33
C ASP A 182 2.88 -8.57 7.49
N CYS A 183 3.53 -8.85 6.35
CA CYS A 183 4.09 -7.82 5.45
C CYS A 183 3.05 -7.17 4.56
N GLY A 184 1.85 -7.75 4.47
CA GLY A 184 0.77 -7.22 3.66
C GLY A 184 0.30 -5.88 4.21
N SER A 185 0.53 -4.79 3.46
CA SER A 185 -0.07 -3.50 3.80
C SER A 185 -1.60 -3.52 3.59
N LEU A 186 -2.13 -4.51 2.87
CA LEU A 186 -3.55 -4.60 2.52
C LEU A 186 -4.45 -4.72 3.75
N GLU A 187 -4.15 -5.65 4.67
CA GLU A 187 -4.95 -5.86 5.89
C GLU A 187 -4.88 -4.65 6.82
N TYR A 188 -3.69 -4.04 6.92
CA TYR A 188 -3.51 -2.80 7.68
C TYR A 188 -4.26 -1.62 7.05
N HIS A 189 -4.16 -1.42 5.74
CA HIS A 189 -4.91 -0.40 5.02
C HIS A 189 -6.41 -0.62 5.12
N ARG A 190 -6.87 -1.88 5.05
CA ARG A 190 -8.26 -2.27 5.27
C ARG A 190 -8.73 -1.85 6.66
N SER A 191 -7.99 -2.26 7.69
CA SER A 191 -8.31 -1.93 9.08
C SER A 191 -8.34 -0.42 9.34
N MET A 192 -7.34 0.32 8.85
CA MET A 192 -7.30 1.78 8.95
C MET A 192 -8.45 2.46 8.20
N THR A 193 -8.81 1.96 7.02
CA THR A 193 -9.93 2.50 6.23
C THR A 193 -11.26 2.26 6.94
N ILE A 194 -11.49 1.04 7.47
CA ILE A 194 -12.69 0.73 8.26
C ILE A 194 -12.77 1.62 9.50
N PHE A 195 -11.66 1.77 10.23
CA PHE A 195 -11.61 2.64 11.40
C PHE A 195 -11.91 4.11 11.05
N SER A 196 -11.34 4.61 9.95
CA SER A 196 -11.62 5.97 9.46
C SER A 196 -13.10 6.16 9.11
N ILE A 197 -13.72 5.22 8.41
CA ILE A 197 -15.15 5.26 8.08
C ILE A 197 -16.01 5.31 9.34
N VAL A 198 -15.71 4.47 10.34
CA VAL A 198 -16.45 4.42 11.62
C VAL A 198 -16.38 5.77 12.34
N LEU A 199 -15.18 6.36 12.46
CA LEU A 199 -15.00 7.64 13.14
C LEU A 199 -15.69 8.81 12.42
N HIS A 200 -15.55 8.90 11.09
CA HIS A 200 -16.23 9.94 10.32
C HIS A 200 -17.76 9.78 10.37
N SER A 201 -18.26 8.54 10.40
CA SER A 201 -19.70 8.28 10.56
C SER A 201 -20.20 8.74 11.93
N LEU A 202 -19.46 8.45 13.00
CA LEU A 202 -19.78 8.92 14.35
C LEU A 202 -19.78 10.45 14.44
N SER A 203 -18.81 11.10 13.81
CA SER A 203 -18.73 12.57 13.70
C SER A 203 -19.99 13.16 13.07
N VAL A 204 -20.43 12.64 11.91
CA VAL A 204 -21.64 13.10 11.22
C VAL A 204 -22.89 12.94 12.10
N VAL A 205 -23.04 11.79 12.78
CA VAL A 205 -24.19 11.50 13.65
C VAL A 205 -24.31 12.52 14.78
N VAL A 206 -23.20 13.04 15.31
CA VAL A 206 -23.21 14.04 16.39
C VAL A 206 -23.36 15.46 15.83
N LEU A 207 -22.71 15.77 14.70
CA LEU A 207 -22.70 17.12 14.12
C LEU A 207 -24.03 17.52 13.47
N VAL A 208 -24.75 16.59 12.85
CA VAL A 208 -26.03 16.88 12.19
C VAL A 208 -27.08 17.41 13.20
N PRO A 209 -27.34 16.75 14.35
CA PRO A 209 -28.21 17.28 15.39
C PRO A 209 -27.74 18.65 15.91
N ALA A 210 -26.44 18.86 16.10
CA ALA A 210 -25.91 20.14 16.55
C ALA A 210 -26.22 21.28 15.58
N ILE A 211 -26.06 21.05 14.27
CA ILE A 211 -26.42 22.03 13.22
C ILE A 211 -27.93 22.32 13.23
N ILE A 212 -28.77 21.30 13.43
CA ILE A 212 -30.23 21.45 13.51
C ILE A 212 -30.61 22.32 14.71
N ILE A 213 -30.07 22.02 15.89
CA ILE A 213 -30.31 22.79 17.12
C ILE A 213 -29.91 24.26 16.90
N PHE A 214 -28.69 24.54 16.44
CA PHE A 214 -28.25 25.91 16.18
C PHE A 214 -29.06 26.65 15.11
N SER A 215 -29.75 25.92 14.22
CA SER A 215 -30.57 26.51 13.17
C SER A 215 -32.00 26.81 13.64
N VAL A 216 -32.60 25.96 14.47
CA VAL A 216 -33.98 26.08 14.96
C VAL A 216 -34.12 27.17 16.01
N TYR A 217 -33.19 27.25 16.97
CA TYR A 217 -33.30 28.20 18.08
C TYR A 217 -32.83 29.60 17.64
N LYS A 218 -33.80 30.47 17.29
CA LYS A 218 -33.53 31.87 16.91
C LYS A 218 -32.71 32.65 17.94
N GLN A 219 -32.91 32.38 19.24
CA GLN A 219 -32.15 33.02 20.33
C GLN A 219 -30.64 32.72 20.28
N LEU A 220 -30.24 31.61 19.65
CA LEU A 220 -28.84 31.21 19.49
C LEU A 220 -28.20 31.74 18.19
N GLN A 221 -28.92 32.45 17.33
CA GLN A 221 -28.41 32.93 16.02
C GLN A 221 -27.54 34.19 16.13
N VAL A 222 -26.53 34.16 17.00
CA VAL A 222 -25.53 35.21 17.17
C VAL A 222 -24.38 35.02 16.17
N HIS A 223 -23.64 36.08 15.83
CA HIS A 223 -22.48 36.06 14.93
C HIS A 223 -21.50 34.90 15.21
N ARG A 224 -21.20 34.63 16.49
CA ARG A 224 -20.34 33.51 16.91
C ARG A 224 -20.91 32.14 16.54
N ILE A 225 -22.19 31.92 16.79
CA ILE A 225 -22.86 30.65 16.49
C ILE A 225 -23.05 30.47 14.98
N ALA A 226 -23.20 31.57 14.22
CA ALA A 226 -23.19 31.52 12.76
C ALA A 226 -21.84 31.02 12.21
N LEU A 227 -20.73 31.44 12.81
CA LEU A 227 -19.39 30.95 12.48
C LEU A 227 -19.26 29.45 12.82
N HIS A 228 -19.70 29.05 14.02
CA HIS A 228 -19.66 27.64 14.46
C HIS A 228 -20.51 26.75 13.55
N LYS A 229 -21.68 27.22 13.13
CA LYS A 229 -22.56 26.50 12.20
C LYS A 229 -21.86 26.23 10.86
N ASN A 230 -21.18 27.22 10.29
CA ASN A 230 -20.46 27.04 9.03
C ASN A 230 -19.26 26.08 9.19
N PHE A 231 -18.55 26.14 10.32
CA PHE A 231 -17.49 25.17 10.64
C PHE A 231 -18.03 23.73 10.76
N CYS A 232 -19.14 23.53 11.47
CA CYS A 232 -19.81 22.24 11.56
C CYS A 232 -20.29 21.74 10.19
N VAL A 233 -20.85 22.61 9.34
CA VAL A 233 -21.25 22.26 7.97
C VAL A 233 -20.03 21.85 7.13
N ALA A 234 -18.92 22.57 7.23
CA ALA A 234 -17.68 22.21 6.52
C ALA A 234 -17.11 20.86 6.98
N MET A 235 -17.17 20.56 8.29
CA MET A 235 -16.81 19.25 8.83
C MET A 235 -17.70 18.14 8.27
N VAL A 236 -19.03 18.31 8.28
CA VAL A 236 -19.97 17.31 7.75
C VAL A 236 -19.74 17.04 6.25
N LEU A 237 -19.52 18.08 5.45
CA LEU A 237 -19.21 17.92 4.02
C LEU A 237 -17.90 17.16 3.79
N TYR A 238 -16.87 17.44 4.60
CA TYR A 238 -15.61 16.70 4.55
C TYR A 238 -15.82 15.24 4.95
N ASP A 239 -16.47 14.97 6.09
CA ASP A 239 -16.73 13.62 6.59
C ASP A 239 -17.51 12.78 5.57
N ILE A 240 -18.58 13.33 4.98
CA ILE A 240 -19.35 12.66 3.92
C ILE A 240 -18.46 12.36 2.71
N SER A 241 -17.61 13.29 2.30
CA SER A 241 -16.73 13.08 1.15
C SER A 241 -15.66 12.01 1.38
N VAL A 242 -15.13 11.91 2.60
CA VAL A 242 -14.18 10.85 2.99
C VAL A 242 -14.90 9.51 3.02
N ILE A 243 -16.07 9.43 3.65
CA ILE A 243 -16.89 8.21 3.67
C ILE A 243 -17.19 7.73 2.25
N LEU A 244 -17.57 8.63 1.34
CA LEU A 244 -17.82 8.27 -0.07
C LEU A 244 -16.57 7.75 -0.77
N VAL A 245 -15.41 8.40 -0.60
CA VAL A 245 -14.15 7.96 -1.23
C VAL A 245 -13.71 6.61 -0.68
N ASP A 246 -13.71 6.44 0.64
CA ASP A 246 -13.21 5.26 1.31
C ASP A 246 -14.12 4.05 1.11
N SER A 247 -15.44 4.24 1.19
CA SER A 247 -16.40 3.14 0.99
C SER A 247 -16.54 2.70 -0.47
N VAL A 248 -16.54 3.65 -1.42
CA VAL A 248 -16.82 3.34 -2.84
C VAL A 248 -15.56 2.92 -3.59
N PHE A 249 -14.39 3.45 -3.26
CA PHE A 249 -13.18 3.18 -4.04
C PHE A 249 -12.11 2.40 -3.28
N ILE A 250 -11.89 2.68 -1.99
CA ILE A 250 -10.82 2.01 -1.24
C ILE A 250 -11.24 0.60 -0.82
N LEU A 251 -12.43 0.42 -0.23
CA LEU A 251 -12.91 -0.91 0.14
C LEU A 251 -13.15 -1.83 -1.07
N ASP A 252 -13.63 -1.30 -2.20
CA ASP A 252 -13.83 -2.07 -3.44
C ASP A 252 -12.49 -2.46 -4.10
N HIS A 253 -11.41 -1.69 -3.93
CA HIS A 253 -10.08 -2.05 -4.43
C HIS A 253 -9.38 -3.09 -3.54
N VAL A 254 -9.59 -2.99 -2.22
CA VAL A 254 -9.00 -3.91 -1.24
C VAL A 254 -9.62 -5.30 -1.30
N ASN A 255 -10.92 -5.38 -1.60
CA ASN A 255 -11.59 -6.64 -1.88
C ASN A 255 -11.32 -7.03 -3.34
N GLU A 256 -10.30 -7.88 -3.57
CA GLU A 256 -9.79 -8.27 -4.90
C GLU A 256 -10.88 -8.66 -5.93
N GLU A 257 -12.05 -9.09 -5.47
CA GLU A 257 -13.20 -9.51 -6.28
C GLU A 257 -13.99 -8.38 -6.98
N LYS A 258 -13.82 -7.10 -6.61
CA LYS A 258 -14.64 -5.99 -7.15
C LYS A 258 -13.82 -4.80 -7.69
N ASN A 259 -12.76 -5.09 -8.45
CA ASN A 259 -12.03 -4.11 -9.26
C ASN A 259 -12.84 -3.48 -10.44
N ILE A 260 -14.16 -3.54 -10.38
CA ILE A 260 -15.08 -3.20 -11.48
C ILE A 260 -15.33 -1.68 -11.50
N ARG A 261 -15.61 -1.05 -10.35
CA ARG A 261 -16.09 0.35 -10.31
C ARG A 261 -15.02 1.42 -10.56
N VAL A 262 -13.78 1.20 -10.13
CA VAL A 262 -12.67 2.17 -10.31
C VAL A 262 -12.29 2.28 -11.79
N ASN A 263 -12.34 1.15 -12.52
CA ASN A 263 -11.97 1.09 -13.94
C ASN A 263 -13.12 1.52 -14.87
N GLU A 264 -14.37 1.36 -14.43
CA GLU A 264 -15.54 1.80 -15.21
C GLU A 264 -15.67 3.33 -15.28
N ASN A 265 -15.28 4.07 -14.22
CA ASN A 265 -15.50 5.52 -14.14
C ASN A 265 -14.30 6.30 -13.57
N PRO A 266 -13.16 6.41 -14.30
CA PRO A 266 -11.98 7.15 -13.84
C PRO A 266 -12.27 8.64 -13.59
N ASN A 267 -13.21 9.23 -14.33
CA ASN A 267 -13.61 10.62 -14.17
C ASN A 267 -14.32 10.86 -12.83
N LEU A 268 -15.20 9.94 -12.41
CA LEU A 268 -15.94 10.05 -11.15
C LEU A 268 -14.97 9.99 -9.94
N CYS A 269 -14.01 9.07 -9.98
CA CYS A 269 -12.96 8.97 -8.96
C CYS A 269 -12.15 10.27 -8.86
N LYS A 270 -11.73 10.83 -10.00
CA LYS A 270 -10.98 12.09 -10.06
C LYS A 270 -11.78 13.26 -9.49
N VAL A 271 -13.07 13.36 -9.81
CA VAL A 271 -13.97 14.41 -9.31
C VAL A 271 -14.17 14.27 -7.81
N LEU A 272 -14.51 13.08 -7.31
CA LEU A 272 -14.76 12.85 -5.88
C LEU A 272 -13.50 13.07 -5.03
N TYR A 273 -12.34 12.62 -5.51
CA TYR A 273 -11.06 12.89 -4.83
C TYR A 273 -10.70 14.38 -4.81
N THR A 274 -11.00 15.11 -5.89
CA THR A 274 -10.79 16.57 -5.94
C THR A 274 -11.74 17.27 -4.97
N LEU A 275 -12.98 16.81 -4.90
CA LEU A 275 -14.02 17.34 -4.03
C LEU A 275 -13.70 17.12 -2.54
N SER A 276 -13.20 15.94 -2.16
CA SER A 276 -12.82 15.65 -0.78
C SER A 276 -11.65 16.52 -0.31
N ARG A 277 -10.65 16.76 -1.19
CA ARG A 277 -9.57 17.71 -0.94
C ARG A 277 -10.07 19.14 -0.77
N TYR A 278 -11.05 19.55 -1.56
CA TYR A 278 -11.67 20.86 -1.42
C TYR A 278 -12.34 21.02 -0.05
N PHE A 279 -13.18 20.06 0.35
CA PHE A 279 -13.86 20.14 1.65
C PHE A 279 -12.89 20.08 2.84
N ARG A 280 -11.78 19.35 2.73
CA ARG A 280 -10.70 19.38 3.73
C ARG A 280 -10.12 20.79 3.91
N LEU A 281 -9.89 21.49 2.80
CA LEU A 281 -9.39 22.87 2.84
C LEU A 281 -10.43 23.84 3.42
N CYS A 282 -11.71 23.65 3.09
CA CYS A 282 -12.79 24.42 3.70
C CYS A 282 -12.86 24.20 5.22
N GLN A 283 -12.73 22.97 5.70
CA GLN A 283 -12.67 22.66 7.14
C GLN A 283 -11.53 23.43 7.82
N TYR A 284 -10.31 23.38 7.27
CA TYR A 284 -9.18 24.11 7.83
C TYR A 284 -9.36 25.64 7.76
N ALA A 285 -9.95 26.16 6.68
CA ALA A 285 -10.25 27.59 6.56
C ALA A 285 -11.27 28.05 7.60
N TRP A 286 -12.33 27.28 7.84
CA TRP A 286 -13.33 27.58 8.87
C TRP A 286 -12.76 27.46 10.29
N MET A 287 -11.89 26.48 10.54
CA MET A 287 -11.13 26.38 11.80
C MET A 287 -10.26 27.63 12.03
N PHE A 288 -9.60 28.12 10.98
CA PHE A 288 -8.83 29.36 11.03
C PHE A 288 -9.72 30.58 11.29
N CYS A 289 -10.86 30.69 10.59
CA CYS A 289 -11.83 31.78 10.80
C CYS A 289 -12.32 31.83 12.25
N GLU A 290 -12.63 30.69 12.85
CA GLU A 290 -12.98 30.55 14.27
C GLU A 290 -11.87 31.05 15.20
N GLY A 291 -10.64 30.56 14.99
CA GLY A 291 -9.49 30.98 15.79
C GLY A 291 -9.19 32.48 15.66
N PHE A 292 -9.25 33.01 14.45
CA PHE A 292 -9.04 34.44 14.19
C PHE A 292 -10.14 35.31 14.79
N TYR A 293 -11.40 34.86 14.72
CA TYR A 293 -12.53 35.55 15.35
C TYR A 293 -12.34 35.63 16.87
N LEU A 294 -11.96 34.52 17.52
CA LEU A 294 -11.70 34.47 18.95
C LEU A 294 -10.52 35.38 19.34
N HIS A 295 -9.41 35.34 18.59
CA HIS A 295 -8.27 36.22 18.83
C HIS A 295 -8.66 37.70 18.74
N ARG A 296 -9.40 38.09 17.70
CA ARG A 296 -9.84 39.49 17.51
C ARG A 296 -10.74 39.97 18.64
N LEU A 297 -11.60 39.10 19.17
CA LEU A 297 -12.47 39.41 20.31
C LEU A 297 -11.65 39.77 21.57
N ILE A 298 -10.52 39.08 21.78
CA ILE A 298 -9.63 39.31 22.93
C ILE A 298 -8.77 40.55 22.73
N THR A 299 -8.15 40.74 21.55
CA THR A 299 -7.18 41.83 21.33
C THR A 299 -7.83 43.17 21.03
N SER A 300 -9.07 43.18 20.54
CA SER A 300 -9.75 44.40 20.09
C SER A 300 -11.23 44.40 20.49
N ALA A 301 -11.48 44.32 21.79
CA ALA A 301 -12.83 44.19 22.37
C ALA A 301 -13.81 45.31 21.98
N PHE A 302 -13.31 46.49 21.59
CA PHE A 302 -14.12 47.66 21.19
C PHE A 302 -14.14 47.90 19.67
N ALA A 303 -13.52 47.05 18.85
CA ALA A 303 -13.56 47.21 17.40
C ALA A 303 -14.95 46.84 16.86
N GLU A 304 -15.53 47.74 16.08
CA GLU A 304 -16.83 47.56 15.44
C GLU A 304 -16.87 46.23 14.65
N GLN A 305 -17.95 45.46 14.79
CA GLN A 305 -18.08 44.15 14.17
C GLN A 305 -18.13 44.29 12.63
N LYS A 306 -16.96 44.19 12.00
CA LYS A 306 -16.83 44.08 10.53
C LYS A 306 -17.75 42.97 9.98
N SER A 307 -18.28 43.19 8.78
CA SER A 307 -19.27 42.33 8.14
C SER A 307 -18.85 40.84 8.09
N LEU A 308 -19.81 39.95 8.35
CA LEU A 308 -19.65 38.50 8.22
C LEU A 308 -19.17 38.07 6.83
N LEU A 309 -19.43 38.89 5.83
CA LEU A 309 -19.13 38.63 4.42
C LEU A 309 -17.64 38.29 4.20
N VAL A 310 -16.72 38.94 4.90
CA VAL A 310 -15.27 38.65 4.79
C VAL A 310 -14.97 37.22 5.26
N PHE A 311 -15.60 36.75 6.34
CA PHE A 311 -15.43 35.38 6.83
C PHE A 311 -16.05 34.35 5.89
N TYR A 312 -17.19 34.65 5.26
CA TYR A 312 -17.77 33.78 4.23
C TYR A 312 -16.89 33.69 2.99
N VAL A 313 -16.27 34.79 2.56
CA VAL A 313 -15.29 34.79 1.47
C VAL A 313 -14.07 33.97 1.88
N ILE A 314 -13.47 34.15 3.05
CA ILE A 314 -12.29 33.35 3.42
C ILE A 314 -12.63 31.86 3.62
N GLY A 315 -13.77 31.56 4.24
CA GLY A 315 -14.19 30.19 4.58
C GLY A 315 -14.66 29.37 3.37
N TRP A 316 -15.42 29.98 2.45
CA TRP A 316 -15.95 29.31 1.25
C TRP A 316 -15.30 29.77 -0.07
N GLY A 317 -14.75 30.98 -0.12
CA GLY A 317 -14.47 31.74 -1.34
C GLY A 317 -13.03 32.29 -1.47
N GLU A 318 -12.11 31.41 -1.85
CA GLU A 318 -10.99 31.74 -2.76
C GLU A 318 -10.38 30.46 -3.36
N LYS A 319 -10.62 29.30 -2.72
CA LYS A 319 -10.13 27.99 -3.15
C LYS A 319 -10.86 27.38 -4.35
N ALA A 320 -12.06 27.84 -4.69
CA ALA A 320 -12.74 27.45 -5.94
C ALA A 320 -11.99 27.98 -7.19
N PHE A 321 -11.37 29.17 -7.10
CA PHE A 321 -10.59 29.77 -8.18
C PHE A 321 -9.22 29.08 -8.35
N ILE A 322 -8.56 28.68 -7.25
CA ILE A 322 -7.26 27.97 -7.30
C ILE A 322 -7.39 26.53 -7.85
N ILE A 323 -8.54 25.87 -7.67
CA ILE A 323 -8.80 24.54 -8.25
C ILE A 323 -9.21 24.66 -9.72
N SER A 324 -9.92 25.72 -10.12
CA SER A 324 -10.34 25.96 -11.51
C SER A 324 -9.22 26.51 -12.41
N TYR A 325 -8.36 27.41 -11.92
CA TYR A 325 -7.21 27.96 -12.66
C TYR A 325 -5.94 27.10 -12.62
N ARG A 326 -5.87 26.04 -11.80
CA ARG A 326 -4.82 25.00 -11.90
C ARG A 326 -5.03 24.05 -13.09
N ARG A 327 -5.53 24.60 -14.20
CA ARG A 327 -5.61 23.97 -15.53
C ARG A 327 -4.29 24.11 -16.31
N CYS A 328 -3.16 24.04 -15.60
CA CYS A 328 -1.85 23.78 -16.19
C CYS A 328 -1.05 22.88 -15.22
N PRO A 329 -0.99 21.56 -15.48
CA PRO A 329 -0.28 20.62 -14.61
C PRO A 329 1.24 20.82 -14.54
N VAL A 330 1.83 21.67 -15.39
CA VAL A 330 3.28 21.62 -15.67
C VAL A 330 4.12 22.62 -14.86
N CYS A 331 3.56 23.75 -14.40
CA CYS A 331 4.38 24.81 -13.80
C CYS A 331 4.39 24.89 -12.26
N CYS A 332 3.48 24.22 -11.53
CA CYS A 332 3.44 24.30 -10.06
C CYS A 332 4.34 23.28 -9.35
N LEU A 333 4.92 22.31 -10.06
CA LEU A 333 5.81 21.31 -9.45
C LEU A 333 7.14 21.90 -8.94
N LYS A 334 7.50 23.13 -9.33
CA LYS A 334 8.78 23.77 -8.96
C LYS A 334 8.72 24.76 -7.80
N ALA A 335 7.54 25.21 -7.35
CA ALA A 335 7.45 26.31 -6.36
C ALA A 335 7.13 25.88 -4.92
N PHE A 336 6.64 24.65 -4.69
CA PHE A 336 6.28 24.15 -3.35
C PHE A 336 7.00 22.84 -2.99
N ALA A 337 8.23 22.71 -3.47
CA ALA A 337 9.05 21.51 -3.28
C ALA A 337 9.37 21.10 -1.82
N PRO A 338 9.36 21.95 -0.77
CA PRO A 338 9.83 21.49 0.53
C PRO A 338 8.74 21.03 1.52
N LEU A 339 7.44 21.13 1.22
CA LEU A 339 6.37 20.83 2.21
C LEU A 339 5.36 19.74 1.78
N ALA A 340 5.57 19.07 0.64
CA ALA A 340 4.66 18.05 0.12
C ALA A 340 5.02 16.59 0.52
N CYS A 341 6.00 16.38 1.40
CA CYS A 341 6.54 15.06 1.73
C CYS A 341 5.96 14.42 3.00
N ILE A 342 4.62 14.34 3.16
CA ILE A 342 4.04 13.61 4.32
C ILE A 342 3.11 12.44 3.93
N THR A 343 2.80 12.22 2.65
CA THR A 343 2.15 10.93 2.25
C THR A 343 2.63 10.43 0.87
N PRO A 344 3.55 9.45 0.82
CA PRO A 344 4.07 8.87 -0.43
C PRO A 344 2.98 8.23 -1.31
N ALA A 345 1.91 7.71 -0.70
CA ALA A 345 0.85 6.99 -1.41
C ALA A 345 -0.02 7.88 -2.33
N ALA A 346 -0.17 9.18 -2.01
CA ALA A 346 -1.00 10.10 -2.81
C ALA A 346 -0.24 10.70 -4.00
N CYS A 347 1.09 10.85 -3.91
CA CYS A 347 1.91 11.33 -5.03
C CYS A 347 1.92 10.33 -6.20
N ALA A 348 1.87 9.02 -5.92
CA ALA A 348 1.83 7.99 -6.97
C ALA A 348 0.55 8.02 -7.84
N LEU A 349 -0.52 8.64 -7.35
CA LEU A 349 -1.81 8.75 -8.05
C LEU A 349 -1.95 10.01 -8.92
N LEU A 350 -1.19 11.08 -8.62
CA LEU A 350 -1.21 12.33 -9.41
C LEU A 350 -0.30 12.29 -10.63
N ASP A 351 0.73 11.45 -10.62
CA ASP A 351 1.68 11.24 -11.72
C ASP A 351 1.14 10.30 -12.83
N ARG A 352 -0.18 10.09 -12.86
CA ARG A 352 -0.91 9.15 -13.74
C ARG A 352 -1.46 9.81 -15.02
N GLN A 353 -1.09 11.07 -15.30
CA GLN A 353 -1.65 11.87 -16.41
C GLN A 353 -0.61 12.73 -17.17
N GLN A 354 0.68 12.40 -17.09
CA GLN A 354 1.67 12.84 -18.07
C GLN A 354 2.33 11.65 -18.74
#